data_AF-A0A812WGV5-F1
#
_entry.id   AF-A0A812WGV5-F1
#
_cell.length_a   1.000
_cell.length_b   1.000
_cell.length_c   1.000
_cell.angle_alpha   90.00
_cell.angle_beta   90.00
_cell.angle_gamma   90.00
#
_symmetry.space_group_name_H-M   'P 1'
#
loop_
_entity.id
_entity.type
_entity.pdbx_description
1 polymer ?
#
loop_
_entity_poly.entity_id
_entity_poly.type
_entity_poly.pdbx_seq_one_letter_code
_entity_poly.pdbx_strand_id
1 'polypeptide(L)'
;RFLPSLRLHKPRPRLLVFDSSGRLARHLQESLEDFEVVAVDDRTVPKRRSLGSLREKAHFEVKEDVLKTSPPALDAKAEAFDVVLVPFALHRLCWGEERLLLALWRESLRCAGTHLLLAEDLTPPASEDALAGWRAVLQ
;
A
#
# COMPACT_ATOMS: atom_id res chain seq x y z
N ARG A 1 20.58 17.94 -39.81
CA ARG A 1 20.58 18.19 -38.35
C ARG A 1 19.52 17.29 -37.73
N PHE A 2 19.93 16.17 -37.13
CA PHE A 2 19.03 15.29 -36.37
C PHE A 2 18.86 15.90 -34.98
N LEU A 3 17.64 16.30 -34.61
CA LEU A 3 17.32 16.59 -33.22
C LEU A 3 17.12 15.24 -32.53
N PRO A 4 17.92 14.87 -31.51
CA PRO A 4 17.61 13.71 -30.70
C PRO A 4 16.24 13.96 -30.07
N SER A 5 15.31 13.02 -30.28
CA SER A 5 13.98 13.04 -29.68
C SER A 5 14.11 13.29 -28.19
N LEU A 6 13.68 14.47 -27.73
CA LEU A 6 13.42 14.76 -26.32
C LEU A 6 12.41 13.74 -25.84
N ARG A 7 12.88 12.64 -25.23
CA ARG A 7 12.03 11.75 -24.46
C ARG A 7 11.61 12.58 -23.26
N LEU A 8 10.39 13.14 -23.31
CA LEU A 8 9.69 13.56 -22.12
C LEU A 8 9.68 12.35 -21.19
N HIS A 9 10.55 12.34 -20.18
CA HIS A 9 10.49 11.35 -19.13
C HIS A 9 9.14 11.55 -18.44
N LYS A 10 8.14 10.77 -18.83
CA LYS A 10 6.94 10.62 -18.02
C LYS A 10 7.40 10.07 -16.67
N PRO A 11 7.00 10.68 -15.55
CA PRO A 11 7.28 10.08 -14.25
C PRO A 11 6.71 8.66 -14.24
N ARG A 12 7.49 7.72 -13.72
CA ARG A 12 7.03 6.33 -13.56
C ARG A 12 5.84 6.31 -12.61
N PRO A 13 4.75 5.60 -12.92
CA PRO A 13 3.67 5.41 -11.97
C PRO A 13 4.21 4.77 -10.68
N ARG A 14 3.65 5.19 -9.54
CA ARG A 14 4.11 4.80 -8.21
C ARG A 14 3.13 3.79 -7.62
N LEU A 15 3.65 2.63 -7.24
CA LEU A 15 2.91 1.56 -6.58
C LEU A 15 3.33 1.47 -5.12
N LEU A 16 2.42 1.75 -4.20
CA LEU A 16 2.61 1.46 -2.78
C LEU A 16 2.22 0.00 -2.50
N VAL A 17 3.04 -0.74 -1.75
CA VAL A 17 2.73 -2.11 -1.31
C VAL A 17 2.95 -2.29 0.18
N PHE A 18 1.99 -2.88 0.87
CA PHE A 18 2.11 -3.26 2.29
C PHE A 18 2.91 -4.56 2.45
N ASP A 19 4.20 -4.44 2.77
CA ASP A 19 5.14 -5.55 2.80
C ASP A 19 6.26 -5.35 3.85
N SER A 20 6.07 -5.92 5.03
CA SER A 20 7.12 -6.00 6.08
C SER A 20 8.40 -6.68 5.59
N SER A 21 8.32 -7.67 4.71
CA SER A 21 9.47 -8.49 4.32
C SER A 21 10.38 -7.81 3.30
N GLY A 22 9.81 -6.87 2.52
CA GLY A 22 10.44 -6.26 1.35
C GLY A 22 10.66 -7.22 0.18
N ARG A 23 10.22 -8.48 0.28
CA ARG A 23 10.36 -9.50 -0.77
C ARG A 23 9.33 -9.31 -1.88
N LEU A 24 8.07 -9.04 -1.52
CA LEU A 24 7.01 -8.77 -2.50
C LEU A 24 7.33 -7.47 -3.23
N ALA A 25 7.71 -6.41 -2.50
CA ALA A 25 8.11 -5.14 -3.10
C ALA A 25 9.30 -5.31 -4.08
N ARG A 26 10.28 -6.15 -3.72
CA ARG A 26 11.40 -6.46 -4.61
C ARG A 26 10.94 -7.20 -5.87
N HIS A 27 10.14 -8.24 -5.71
CA HIS A 27 9.62 -9.02 -6.83
C HIS A 27 8.78 -8.16 -7.78
N LEU A 28 7.92 -7.30 -7.23
CA LEU A 28 7.12 -6.34 -8.00
C LEU A 28 8.01 -5.32 -8.71
N GLN A 29 9.07 -4.81 -8.07
CA GLN A 29 9.99 -3.87 -8.72
C GLN A 29 10.77 -4.50 -9.88
N GLU A 30 11.10 -5.79 -9.77
CA GLU A 30 11.76 -6.56 -10.83
C GLU A 30 10.78 -6.91 -11.97
N SER A 31 9.49 -7.10 -11.66
CA SER A 31 8.46 -7.50 -12.64
C SER A 31 7.77 -6.32 -13.32
N LEU A 32 7.70 -5.17 -12.65
CA LEU A 32 7.05 -3.95 -13.12
C LEU A 32 8.11 -2.87 -13.37
N GLU A 33 8.89 -3.05 -14.44
CA GLU A 33 10.03 -2.18 -14.76
C GLU A 33 9.65 -0.70 -14.95
N ASP A 34 8.41 -0.46 -15.37
CA ASP A 34 7.84 0.87 -15.60
C ASP A 34 7.30 1.53 -14.33
N PHE A 35 7.21 0.82 -13.20
CA PHE A 35 6.73 1.36 -11.93
C PHE A 35 7.88 1.73 -10.98
N GLU A 36 7.65 2.74 -10.16
CA GLU A 36 8.37 2.95 -8.90
C GLU A 36 7.61 2.19 -7.81
N VAL A 37 8.22 1.14 -7.25
CA VAL A 37 7.61 0.35 -6.17
C VAL A 37 8.10 0.85 -4.82
N VAL A 38 7.16 1.23 -3.98
CA VAL A 38 7.36 1.77 -2.64
C VAL A 38 6.78 0.79 -1.62
N ALA A 39 7.55 0.46 -0.59
CA ALA A 39 7.14 -0.50 0.41
C ALA A 39 6.73 0.19 1.72
N VAL A 40 5.60 -0.25 2.28
CA VAL A 40 5.19 0.09 3.63
C VAL A 40 5.70 -0.99 4.57
N ASP A 41 6.46 -0.57 5.58
CA ASP A 41 6.90 -1.42 6.68
C ASP A 41 5.79 -1.47 7.72
N ASP A 42 5.17 -2.64 7.83
CA ASP A 42 4.04 -2.91 8.73
C ASP A 42 4.44 -3.75 9.94
N ARG A 43 5.73 -3.70 10.34
CA ARG A 43 6.22 -4.35 11.56
C ARG A 43 6.10 -3.42 12.77
N THR A 44 5.54 -3.91 13.86
CA THR A 44 5.55 -3.28 15.21
C THR A 44 6.91 -3.27 15.92
N VAL A 45 7.96 -3.74 15.26
CA VAL A 45 9.23 -3.96 15.92
C VAL A 45 10.05 -2.67 15.83
N PRO A 46 10.49 -2.08 16.96
CA PRO A 46 11.51 -1.05 16.91
C PRO A 46 12.76 -1.66 16.28
N LYS A 47 12.98 -1.40 14.99
CA LYS A 47 14.13 -1.96 14.27
C LYS A 47 15.38 -1.38 14.93
N ARG A 48 16.14 -2.25 15.62
CA ARG A 48 17.58 -2.04 15.78
C ARG A 48 18.11 -1.72 14.38
N ARG A 49 18.61 -0.49 14.20
CA ARG A 49 19.16 0.03 12.95
C ARG A 49 20.10 -1.00 12.33
N SER A 50 19.62 -1.75 11.34
CA SER A 50 20.48 -2.52 10.47
C SER A 50 21.05 -1.55 9.46
N LEU A 51 22.31 -1.17 9.64
CA LEU A 51 23.13 -0.52 8.63
C LEU A 51 23.16 -1.43 7.39
N GLY A 52 22.43 -1.07 6.33
CA GLY A 52 22.38 -1.93 5.15
C GLY A 52 21.66 -1.37 3.93
N SER A 53 22.47 -0.88 2.99
CA SER A 53 22.23 -0.61 1.56
C SER A 53 21.70 0.79 1.17
N LEU A 54 22.59 1.52 0.49
CA LEU A 54 22.45 2.84 -0.17
C LEU A 54 21.54 2.81 -1.41
N ARG A 55 20.43 2.09 -1.33
CA ARG A 55 19.28 2.26 -2.21
C ARG A 55 18.11 2.38 -1.26
N GLU A 56 17.93 3.57 -0.69
CA GLU A 56 16.83 3.85 0.23
C GLU A 56 15.53 3.52 -0.50
N LYS A 57 15.04 2.30 -0.27
CA LYS A 57 13.65 1.97 -0.53
C LYS A 57 12.87 2.94 0.34
N ALA A 58 11.99 3.72 -0.28
CA ALA A 58 11.09 4.57 0.47
C ALA A 58 10.24 3.64 1.36
N HIS A 59 10.54 3.68 2.66
CA HIS A 59 9.88 2.89 3.69
C HIS A 59 8.93 3.82 4.45
N PHE A 60 7.65 3.46 4.47
CA PHE A 60 6.62 4.15 5.23
C PHE A 60 6.17 3.25 6.38
N GLU A 61 6.02 3.79 7.59
CA GLU A 61 5.58 3.01 8.76
C GLU A 61 4.05 3.04 8.87
N VAL A 62 3.45 1.88 9.16
CA VAL A 62 2.03 1.80 9.57
C VAL A 62 1.94 1.74 11.08
N LYS A 63 1.28 2.74 11.65
CA LYS A 63 1.07 2.82 13.10
C LYS A 63 -0.26 2.19 13.48
N GLU A 64 -0.17 1.04 14.12
CA GLU A 64 -1.29 0.21 14.55
C GLU A 64 -2.27 0.91 15.51
N ASP A 65 -1.74 1.68 16.45
CA ASP A 65 -2.50 2.51 17.38
C ASP A 65 -3.25 3.65 16.67
N VAL A 66 -2.71 4.13 15.55
CA VAL A 66 -3.30 5.18 14.73
C VAL A 66 -4.48 4.66 13.90
N LEU A 67 -4.50 3.39 13.48
CA LEU A 67 -5.67 2.79 12.80
C LEU A 67 -6.94 2.79 13.67
N LYS A 68 -6.79 2.92 14.99
CA LYS A 68 -7.90 3.01 15.96
C LYS A 68 -8.42 4.43 16.16
N THR A 69 -7.72 5.44 15.67
CA THR A 69 -8.03 6.87 15.89
C THR A 69 -8.09 7.62 14.55
N SER A 70 -8.68 8.82 14.52
CA SER A 70 -8.87 9.59 13.28
C SER A 70 -7.70 10.49 12.82
N PRO A 71 -6.40 10.19 13.00
CA PRO A 71 -5.35 10.69 12.10
C PRO A 71 -5.08 9.71 10.93
N PRO A 72 -4.39 10.16 9.87
CA PRO A 72 -3.97 9.26 8.79
C PRO A 72 -2.97 8.21 9.30
N ALA A 73 -3.23 6.95 8.97
CA ALA A 73 -2.36 5.83 9.35
C ALA A 73 -1.08 5.74 8.49
N LEU A 74 -1.04 6.43 7.34
CA LEU A 74 0.14 6.57 6.49
C LEU A 74 0.62 8.03 6.50
N ASP A 75 1.92 8.23 6.73
CA ASP A 75 2.58 9.54 6.56
C ASP A 75 2.86 9.83 5.07
N ALA A 76 1.79 9.85 4.27
CA ALA A 76 1.81 10.13 2.85
C ALA A 76 0.75 11.17 2.49
N LYS A 77 1.02 12.01 1.49
CA LYS A 77 0.02 12.96 0.97
C LYS A 77 -1.13 12.20 0.29
N ALA A 78 -2.28 12.87 0.17
CA ALA A 78 -3.36 12.33 -0.65
C ALA A 78 -2.87 12.14 -2.10
N GLU A 79 -3.31 11.06 -2.74
CA GLU A 79 -2.95 10.71 -4.12
C GLU A 79 -1.43 10.62 -4.37
N ALA A 80 -0.63 10.34 -3.34
CA ALA A 80 0.82 10.23 -3.45
C ALA A 80 1.29 9.04 -4.32
N PHE A 81 0.40 8.07 -4.56
CA PHE A 81 0.66 6.86 -5.32
C PHE A 81 -0.44 6.64 -6.35
N ASP A 82 -0.11 6.18 -7.55
CA ASP A 82 -1.12 5.85 -8.56
C ASP A 82 -1.94 4.64 -8.11
N VAL A 83 -1.28 3.64 -7.53
CA VAL A 83 -1.89 2.38 -7.09
C VAL A 83 -1.40 2.05 -5.68
N VAL A 84 -2.30 1.55 -4.84
CA VAL A 84 -1.98 1.01 -3.52
C VAL A 84 -2.41 -0.45 -3.46
N LEU A 85 -1.49 -1.34 -3.08
CA LEU A 85 -1.71 -2.78 -2.92
C LEU A 85 -1.69 -3.15 -1.44
N VAL A 86 -2.79 -3.69 -0.95
CA VAL A 86 -2.98 -4.15 0.44
C VAL A 86 -3.24 -5.66 0.45
N PRO A 87 -2.19 -6.49 0.59
CA PRO A 87 -2.35 -7.94 0.61
C PRO A 87 -2.50 -8.48 2.03
N PHE A 88 -3.46 -9.37 2.23
CA PHE A 88 -3.71 -10.20 3.41
C PHE A 88 -3.69 -9.41 4.72
N ALA A 89 -4.29 -8.22 4.74
CA ALA A 89 -4.26 -7.30 5.87
C ALA A 89 -5.23 -7.69 6.98
N LEU A 90 -6.35 -8.38 6.70
CA LEU A 90 -7.37 -8.67 7.72
C LEU A 90 -6.76 -9.35 8.95
N HIS A 91 -6.08 -10.49 8.76
CA HIS A 91 -5.46 -11.20 9.87
C HIS A 91 -4.06 -10.69 10.23
N ARG A 92 -3.32 -10.16 9.24
CA ARG A 92 -1.92 -9.72 9.43
C ARG A 92 -1.81 -8.38 10.15
N LEU A 93 -2.63 -7.41 9.78
CA LEU A 93 -2.54 -6.01 10.20
C LEU A 93 -3.74 -5.55 11.04
N CYS A 94 -4.86 -6.23 10.87
CA CYS A 94 -6.12 -5.84 11.50
C CYS A 94 -6.59 -6.85 12.55
N TRP A 95 -5.83 -7.93 12.82
CA TRP A 95 -6.15 -8.98 13.81
C TRP A 95 -7.53 -9.61 13.68
N GLY A 96 -8.07 -9.66 12.46
CA GLY A 96 -9.44 -10.12 12.19
C GLY A 96 -10.52 -9.08 12.48
N GLU A 97 -10.16 -7.85 12.86
CA GLU A 97 -11.10 -6.76 13.09
C GLU A 97 -11.42 -6.03 11.78
N GLU A 98 -12.61 -6.28 11.25
CA GLU A 98 -13.10 -5.65 10.01
C GLU A 98 -13.11 -4.12 10.07
N ARG A 99 -13.40 -3.53 11.24
CA ARG A 99 -13.35 -2.08 11.43
C ARG A 99 -11.97 -1.49 11.13
N LEU A 100 -10.90 -2.17 11.54
CA LEU A 100 -9.53 -1.74 11.30
C LEU A 100 -9.15 -1.93 9.83
N LEU A 101 -9.65 -3.00 9.20
CA LEU A 101 -9.47 -3.24 7.77
C LEU A 101 -10.12 -2.12 6.94
N LEU A 102 -11.35 -1.72 7.27
CA LEU A 102 -12.05 -0.63 6.60
C LEU A 102 -11.33 0.72 6.81
N ALA A 103 -10.79 0.98 8.00
CA ALA A 103 -9.98 2.18 8.26
C ALA A 103 -8.70 2.20 7.41
N LEU A 104 -8.00 1.06 7.33
CA LEU A 104 -6.82 0.89 6.50
C LEU A 104 -7.12 1.08 5.02
N TRP A 105 -8.23 0.53 4.53
CA TRP A 105 -8.66 0.68 3.14
C TRP A 105 -9.04 2.13 2.81
N ARG A 106 -9.75 2.84 3.70
CA ARG A 106 -10.05 4.27 3.52
C ARG A 106 -8.78 5.11 3.42
N GLU A 107 -7.80 4.82 4.27
CA GLU A 107 -6.51 5.51 4.22
C GLU A 107 -5.71 5.17 2.95
N SER A 108 -5.77 3.91 2.52
CA SER A 108 -5.15 3.47 1.28
C SER A 108 -5.79 4.15 0.05
N LEU A 109 -7.12 4.32 0.05
CA LEU A 109 -7.84 5.08 -0.97
C LEU A 109 -7.44 6.55 -0.97
N ARG A 110 -7.31 7.20 0.20
CA ARG A 110 -6.82 8.58 0.30
C ARG A 110 -5.46 8.74 -0.39
N CYS A 111 -4.57 7.76 -0.21
CA CYS A 111 -3.22 7.80 -0.79
C CYS A 111 -3.16 7.38 -2.26
N ALA A 112 -4.19 6.67 -2.75
CA ALA A 112 -4.29 6.19 -4.12
C ALA A 112 -4.92 7.24 -5.04
N GLY A 113 -4.22 7.60 -6.11
CA GLY A 113 -4.75 8.47 -7.16
C GLY A 113 -5.69 7.75 -8.12
N THR A 114 -5.54 6.43 -8.29
CA THR A 114 -6.38 5.67 -9.24
C THR A 114 -7.01 4.42 -8.66
N HIS A 115 -6.24 3.53 -8.03
CA HIS A 115 -6.73 2.21 -7.63
C HIS A 115 -6.22 1.76 -6.27
N LEU A 116 -7.11 1.13 -5.51
CA LEU A 116 -6.79 0.27 -4.38
C LEU A 116 -6.96 -1.20 -4.82
N LEU A 117 -5.89 -1.98 -4.72
CA LEU A 117 -5.88 -3.41 -4.98
C LEU A 117 -5.87 -4.17 -3.65
N LEU A 118 -6.83 -5.07 -3.49
CA LEU A 118 -7.01 -5.89 -2.30
C LEU A 118 -6.72 -7.35 -2.64
N ALA A 119 -5.95 -8.03 -1.80
CA ALA A 119 -5.74 -9.47 -1.90
C ALA A 119 -6.02 -10.10 -0.55
N GLU A 120 -7.26 -10.47 -0.26
CA GLU A 120 -7.68 -11.08 1.02
C GLU A 120 -8.17 -12.51 0.83
N ASP A 121 -8.01 -13.32 1.87
CA ASP A 121 -8.65 -14.62 1.97
C ASP A 121 -10.13 -14.39 2.32
N LEU A 122 -11.02 -14.57 1.34
CA LEU A 122 -12.45 -14.52 1.57
C LEU A 122 -12.93 -15.91 2.00
N THR A 123 -13.33 -16.05 3.26
CA THR A 123 -13.98 -17.28 3.73
C THR A 123 -15.36 -17.37 3.09
N PRO A 124 -15.65 -18.38 2.27
CA PRO A 124 -17.00 -18.56 1.74
C PRO A 124 -17.98 -18.88 2.88
N PRO A 125 -19.23 -18.40 2.80
CA PRO A 125 -19.77 -17.53 1.76
C PRO A 125 -19.49 -16.05 2.07
N ALA A 126 -18.67 -15.39 1.25
CA ALA A 126 -18.75 -13.93 1.16
C ALA A 126 -20.06 -13.60 0.43
N SER A 127 -21.11 -13.25 1.18
CA SER A 127 -22.36 -12.83 0.56
C SER A 127 -22.11 -11.57 -0.27
N GLU A 128 -22.80 -11.42 -1.41
CA GLU A 128 -22.74 -10.18 -2.19
C GLU A 128 -23.07 -8.95 -1.33
N ASP A 129 -23.90 -9.14 -0.28
CA ASP A 129 -24.23 -8.12 0.71
C ASP A 129 -23.00 -7.64 1.52
N ALA A 130 -22.07 -8.53 1.88
CA ALA A 130 -20.84 -8.16 2.58
C ALA A 130 -19.94 -7.30 1.68
N LEU A 131 -19.80 -7.69 0.40
CA LEU A 131 -19.07 -6.91 -0.60
C LEU A 131 -19.75 -5.56 -0.87
N ALA A 132 -21.08 -5.51 -0.90
CA ALA A 132 -21.84 -4.28 -1.04
C ALA A 132 -21.67 -3.35 0.16
N GLY A 133 -21.68 -3.90 1.38
CA GLY A 133 -21.39 -3.18 2.62
C GLY A 133 -20.00 -2.55 2.62
N TRP A 134 -18.98 -3.30 2.20
CA TRP A 134 -17.63 -2.76 2.06
C TRP A 134 -17.55 -1.64 1.04
N ARG A 135 -18.18 -1.80 -0.14
CA ARG A 135 -18.24 -0.74 -1.15
C ARG A 135 -18.89 0.54 -0.62
N ALA A 136 -19.97 0.42 0.14
CA ALA A 136 -20.68 1.57 0.69
C ALA A 136 -19.85 2.35 1.73
N VAL A 137 -18.98 1.69 2.48
CA VAL A 137 -18.09 2.35 3.47
C VAL A 137 -16.90 3.04 2.80
N LEU A 138 -16.53 2.60 1.60
CA LEU A 138 -15.36 3.07 0.85
C LEU A 138 -15.67 4.17 -0.17
N GLN A 139 -16.94 4.45 -0.46
CA GLN A 139 -17.42 5.57 -1.28
C GLN A 139 -17.64 6.83 -0.43
#